data_AF-A0A5C5V2T3-F1
#
_entry.id   AF-A0A5C5V2T3-F1
#
_cell.length_a   1.000
_cell.length_b   1.000
_cell.length_c   1.000
_cell.angle_alpha   90.00
_cell.angle_beta   90.00
_cell.angle_gamma   90.00
#
_symmetry.space_group_name_H-M   'P 1'
#
loop_
_entity.id
_entity.type
_entity.pdbx_description
1 polymer ?
#
loop_
_entity_poly.entity_id
_entity_poly.type
_entity_poly.pdbx_seq_one_letter_code
_entity_poly.pdbx_strand_id
1 'polypeptide(L)'
;MISRLAILHKRRRPGLRICTGVKLLRRERLTPSHPQRRIEVASPRPAQVDEACARLHLPRLTTAQRHRIKVRRPPSCFQPTMSITVEYLFNSALAFDSLVDLLNDKLGLCFAPYNGDSADQYCRLLGMELSLHSCHGLVNDGECRFEDYAYQIETRTPVCDGDLRVVQVELMAMLAYTMHRRLNVLSGLLTFDVQCALARYRTTETGWYDELSCSPVTFPQHLVTIRDRITRAGWEA
;
A
#
# COMPACT_ATOMS: atom_id res chain seq x y z
N MET A 1 69.02 -11.63 -7.31
CA MET A 1 67.80 -11.12 -6.66
C MET A 1 68.21 -10.19 -5.52
N ILE A 2 67.55 -9.05 -5.36
CA ILE A 2 67.89 -7.95 -4.43
C ILE A 2 66.55 -7.39 -3.88
N SER A 3 66.40 -6.81 -2.68
CA SER A 3 66.97 -6.97 -1.33
C SER A 3 66.33 -5.86 -0.44
N ARG A 4 66.19 -6.08 0.89
CA ARG A 4 65.71 -5.09 1.92
C ARG A 4 64.19 -4.78 1.85
N LEU A 5 63.41 -4.57 2.93
CA LEU A 5 63.53 -3.84 4.23
C LEU A 5 63.56 -2.30 4.09
N ALA A 6 62.77 -1.48 4.80
CA ALA A 6 61.57 -1.75 5.64
C ALA A 6 60.49 -0.63 5.48
N ILE A 7 59.97 0.19 6.42
CA ILE A 7 60.20 0.54 7.85
C ILE A 7 58.83 0.82 8.54
N LEU A 8 58.78 0.85 9.88
CA LEU A 8 57.62 1.15 10.76
C LEU A 8 57.04 2.58 10.59
N HIS A 9 55.78 2.80 11.03
CA HIS A 9 55.55 3.56 12.28
C HIS A 9 54.25 3.22 13.04
N LYS A 10 54.26 3.51 14.34
CA LYS A 10 53.39 2.89 15.36
C LYS A 10 53.04 3.91 16.47
N ARG A 11 51.77 4.28 16.63
CA ARG A 11 51.27 4.99 17.84
C ARG A 11 49.92 4.44 18.34
N ARG A 12 49.99 3.76 19.49
CA ARG A 12 48.94 3.66 20.53
C ARG A 12 48.84 5.05 21.22
N ARG A 13 47.85 5.48 22.02
CA ARG A 13 46.64 4.96 22.71
C ARG A 13 45.92 6.23 23.29
N PRO A 14 44.94 6.18 24.24
CA PRO A 14 43.94 5.15 24.60
C PRO A 14 42.48 5.70 24.71
N GLY A 15 41.52 4.80 24.96
CA GLY A 15 40.63 5.00 26.12
C GLY A 15 39.20 5.50 25.92
N LEU A 16 38.25 4.56 25.89
CA LEU A 16 37.15 4.55 26.87
C LEU A 16 36.74 3.09 27.18
N ARG A 17 36.20 2.84 28.38
CA ARG A 17 35.67 1.55 28.85
C ARG A 17 34.38 1.79 29.62
N ILE A 18 33.26 1.22 29.17
CA ILE A 18 32.09 0.85 29.99
C ILE A 18 31.61 -0.48 29.41
N CYS A 19 32.00 -1.61 30.00
CA CYS A 19 31.25 -2.33 31.04
C CYS A 19 29.90 -2.92 30.56
N THR A 20 30.00 -4.09 29.93
CA THR A 20 29.40 -5.36 30.39
C THR A 20 27.94 -5.37 30.89
N GLY A 21 27.06 -6.07 30.16
CA GLY A 21 25.65 -6.24 30.53
C GLY A 21 24.96 -7.50 29.99
N VAL A 22 25.69 -8.62 29.76
CA VAL A 22 25.05 -9.86 29.29
C VAL A 22 24.24 -10.50 30.43
N LYS A 23 22.91 -10.41 30.35
CA LYS A 23 21.98 -11.28 31.09
C LYS A 23 21.19 -12.14 30.12
N LEU A 24 21.53 -13.43 30.06
CA LEU A 24 20.58 -14.44 29.62
C LEU A 24 19.42 -14.46 30.61
N LEU A 25 18.21 -14.12 30.14
CA LEU A 25 16.97 -14.48 30.83
C LEU A 25 16.37 -15.72 30.18
N ARG A 26 15.74 -16.56 31.02
CA ARG A 26 15.29 -17.90 30.63
C ARG A 26 14.12 -17.84 29.65
N ARG A 27 14.04 -18.86 28.80
CA ARG A 27 12.75 -19.32 28.26
C ARG A 27 11.87 -19.78 29.43
N GLU A 28 10.86 -19.01 29.78
CA GLU A 28 9.71 -19.52 30.52
C GLU A 28 8.59 -19.85 29.53
N ARG A 29 7.93 -21.00 29.72
CA ARG A 29 6.86 -21.47 28.84
C ARG A 29 5.54 -20.88 29.32
N LEU A 30 5.05 -19.83 28.68
CA LEU A 30 3.68 -19.37 28.88
C LEU A 30 2.71 -20.26 28.11
N THR A 31 2.02 -21.14 28.82
CA THR A 31 0.86 -21.88 28.32
C THR A 31 -0.34 -20.94 28.16
N PRO A 32 -1.02 -20.89 27.01
CA PRO A 32 -2.20 -20.03 26.83
C PRO A 32 -3.42 -20.68 27.51
N SER A 33 -3.70 -20.27 28.75
CA SER A 33 -4.79 -20.82 29.57
C SER A 33 -5.76 -19.78 30.13
N HIS A 34 -6.39 -18.98 29.25
CA HIS A 34 -7.74 -18.46 29.48
C HIS A 34 -8.41 -17.98 28.18
N PRO A 35 -9.75 -18.01 28.08
CA PRO A 35 -10.48 -17.68 26.86
C PRO A 35 -10.53 -16.15 26.62
N GLN A 36 -10.63 -15.77 25.35
CA GLN A 36 -10.84 -14.38 24.95
C GLN A 36 -12.16 -13.84 25.53
N ARG A 37 -12.09 -12.83 26.41
CA ARG A 37 -13.28 -12.05 26.79
C ARG A 37 -13.68 -11.17 25.62
N ARG A 38 -14.77 -11.55 24.95
CA ARG A 38 -15.50 -10.73 23.97
C ARG A 38 -15.87 -9.39 24.63
N ILE A 39 -15.27 -8.29 24.18
CA ILE A 39 -15.68 -6.95 24.62
C ILE A 39 -16.92 -6.57 23.82
N GLU A 40 -18.08 -6.96 24.32
CA GLU A 40 -19.35 -6.47 23.80
C GLU A 40 -19.54 -5.01 24.21
N VAL A 41 -19.33 -4.09 23.27
CA VAL A 41 -19.57 -2.66 23.46
C VAL A 41 -21.09 -2.43 23.54
N ALA A 42 -21.63 -2.60 24.74
CA ALA A 42 -23.04 -2.40 25.01
C ALA A 42 -23.44 -0.96 24.66
N SER A 43 -24.38 -0.80 23.72
CA SER A 43 -24.93 0.50 23.37
C SER A 43 -25.50 1.19 24.63
N PRO A 44 -25.24 2.50 24.85
CA PRO A 44 -25.68 3.18 26.05
C PRO A 44 -27.20 3.11 26.17
N ARG A 45 -27.71 2.80 27.36
CA ARG A 45 -29.15 2.72 27.61
C ARG A 45 -29.75 4.13 27.44
N PRO A 46 -30.98 4.30 26.92
CA PRO A 46 -31.53 5.62 26.58
C PRO A 46 -31.39 6.68 27.67
N ALA A 47 -31.60 6.31 28.94
CA ALA A 47 -31.44 7.18 30.09
C ALA A 47 -30.04 7.82 30.22
N GLN A 48 -28.97 7.12 29.83
CA GLN A 48 -27.59 7.65 29.87
C GLN A 48 -27.37 8.73 28.79
N VAL A 49 -28.08 8.63 27.66
CA VAL A 49 -28.02 9.63 26.57
C VAL A 49 -28.78 10.88 26.97
N ASP A 50 -29.98 10.74 27.55
CA ASP A 50 -30.79 11.88 27.98
C ASP A 50 -30.17 12.63 29.20
N GLU A 51 -29.32 11.97 30.01
CA GLU A 51 -28.50 12.62 31.04
C GLU A 51 -27.30 13.38 30.44
N ALA A 52 -26.60 12.80 29.46
CA ALA A 52 -25.48 13.45 28.77
C ALA A 52 -25.93 14.74 28.05
N CYS A 53 -27.07 14.70 27.35
CA CYS A 53 -27.66 15.88 26.71
C CYS A 53 -28.05 16.98 27.73
N ALA A 54 -28.48 16.61 28.94
CA ALA A 54 -28.83 17.57 29.98
C ALA A 54 -27.60 18.34 30.51
N ARG A 55 -26.45 17.66 30.66
CA ARG A 55 -25.18 18.30 31.06
C ARG A 55 -24.67 19.29 30.01
N LEU A 56 -24.96 19.07 28.73
CA LEU A 56 -24.50 19.87 27.60
C LEU A 56 -25.43 21.03 27.18
N HIS A 57 -26.54 21.27 27.91
CA HIS A 57 -27.54 22.30 27.59
C HIS A 57 -28.14 22.21 26.16
N LEU A 58 -28.07 21.04 25.53
CA LEU A 58 -28.59 20.84 24.17
C LEU A 58 -30.13 20.75 24.20
N PRO A 59 -30.84 21.42 23.26
CA PRO A 59 -32.30 21.38 23.23
C PRO A 59 -32.80 19.96 22.99
N ARG A 60 -33.68 19.47 23.88
CA ARG A 60 -34.22 18.11 23.82
C ARG A 60 -35.07 17.91 22.57
N LEU A 61 -34.53 17.24 21.56
CA LEU A 61 -35.26 16.81 20.38
C LEU A 61 -36.45 15.91 20.77
N THR A 62 -37.66 16.39 20.46
CA THR A 62 -38.93 15.71 20.71
C THR A 62 -39.02 14.38 19.97
N THR A 63 -39.87 13.45 20.43
CA THR A 63 -40.09 12.15 19.80
C THR A 63 -40.49 12.30 18.32
N ALA A 64 -41.27 13.33 17.98
CA ALA A 64 -41.64 13.67 16.60
C ALA A 64 -40.44 14.11 15.74
N GLN A 65 -39.48 14.84 16.31
CA GLN A 65 -38.22 15.19 15.63
C GLN A 65 -37.29 13.97 15.49
N ARG A 66 -37.17 13.12 16.52
CA ARG A 66 -36.38 11.87 16.47
C ARG A 66 -36.83 10.96 15.31
N HIS A 67 -38.14 10.84 15.07
CA HIS A 67 -38.68 10.07 13.92
C HIS A 67 -38.56 10.78 12.55
N ARG A 68 -38.27 12.08 12.50
CA ARG A 68 -38.18 12.83 11.24
C ARG A 68 -36.78 12.86 10.63
N ILE A 69 -35.75 12.39 11.36
CA ILE A 69 -34.45 12.01 10.78
C ILE A 69 -34.57 10.64 10.11
N LYS A 70 -35.55 10.48 9.20
CA LYS A 70 -35.36 9.58 8.07
C LYS A 70 -34.29 10.22 7.21
N VAL A 71 -33.04 9.79 7.38
CA VAL A 71 -32.01 10.03 6.37
C VAL A 71 -32.58 9.54 5.05
N ARG A 72 -32.93 10.48 4.16
CA ARG A 72 -33.17 10.17 2.76
C ARG A 72 -31.82 9.70 2.23
N ARG A 73 -31.56 8.39 2.31
CA ARG A 73 -30.67 7.76 1.34
C ARG A 73 -31.16 8.25 -0.03
N PRO A 74 -30.32 8.89 -0.86
CA PRO A 74 -30.74 9.20 -2.21
C PRO A 74 -31.23 7.91 -2.87
N PRO A 75 -32.23 7.99 -3.78
CA PRO A 75 -32.70 6.79 -4.47
C PRO A 75 -31.50 6.08 -5.07
N SER A 76 -31.48 4.75 -5.00
CA SER A 76 -30.33 3.94 -5.43
C SER A 76 -30.27 3.83 -6.95
N CYS A 77 -30.07 4.96 -7.63
CA CYS A 77 -29.38 5.01 -8.89
C CYS A 77 -27.92 4.61 -8.65
N PHE A 78 -27.69 3.30 -8.51
CA PHE A 78 -26.46 2.67 -8.98
C PHE A 78 -26.41 2.87 -10.50
N GLN A 79 -26.08 4.09 -10.92
CA GLN A 79 -25.22 4.23 -12.10
C GLN A 79 -23.94 3.45 -11.77
N PRO A 80 -23.36 2.70 -12.71
CA PRO A 80 -21.99 2.24 -12.54
C PRO A 80 -21.13 3.49 -12.42
N THR A 81 -20.69 3.82 -11.20
CA THR A 81 -19.64 4.80 -10.98
C THR A 81 -18.40 4.23 -11.63
N MET A 82 -18.12 4.69 -12.85
CA MET A 82 -16.85 4.46 -13.52
C MET A 82 -15.74 4.70 -12.50
N SER A 83 -14.83 3.74 -12.38
CA SER A 83 -13.76 3.78 -11.39
C SER A 83 -12.44 3.79 -12.10
N ILE A 84 -11.59 4.77 -11.79
CA ILE A 84 -10.26 4.87 -12.36
C ILE A 84 -9.32 4.01 -11.53
N THR A 85 -8.63 3.11 -12.23
CA THR A 85 -7.60 2.26 -11.66
C THR A 85 -6.20 2.79 -11.96
N VAL A 86 -5.28 2.50 -11.07
CA VAL A 86 -3.83 2.63 -11.32
C VAL A 86 -3.22 1.31 -10.89
N GLU A 87 -2.70 0.58 -11.86
CA GLU A 87 -2.26 -0.79 -11.73
C GLU A 87 -0.73 -0.87 -11.82
N TYR A 88 -0.13 -1.69 -10.95
CA TYR A 88 1.24 -2.13 -11.10
C TYR A 88 1.24 -3.64 -11.31
N LEU A 89 1.59 -4.06 -12.53
CA LEU A 89 1.78 -5.45 -12.91
C LEU A 89 3.24 -5.85 -12.70
N PHE A 90 3.48 -7.03 -12.14
CA PHE A 90 4.82 -7.47 -11.76
C PHE A 90 4.94 -9.00 -11.71
N ASN A 91 6.18 -9.48 -11.57
CA ASN A 91 6.49 -10.89 -11.41
C ASN A 91 7.14 -11.17 -10.04
N SER A 92 6.81 -12.33 -9.48
CA SER A 92 7.40 -12.87 -8.26
C SER A 92 7.53 -14.39 -8.39
N ALA A 93 8.57 -14.98 -7.78
CA ALA A 93 8.76 -16.43 -7.72
C ALA A 93 8.03 -17.09 -6.54
N LEU A 94 7.30 -16.31 -5.73
CA LEU A 94 6.50 -16.79 -4.61
C LEU A 94 5.09 -17.16 -5.07
N ALA A 95 4.47 -18.15 -4.42
CA ALA A 95 3.04 -18.39 -4.54
C ALA A 95 2.24 -17.22 -3.93
N PHE A 96 0.98 -17.06 -4.38
CA PHE A 96 0.14 -15.91 -4.07
C PHE A 96 -0.02 -15.65 -2.57
N ASP A 97 -0.38 -16.65 -1.77
CA ASP A 97 -0.54 -16.50 -0.31
C ASP A 97 0.77 -16.07 0.38
N SER A 98 1.90 -16.62 -0.06
CA SER A 98 3.23 -16.25 0.44
C SER A 98 3.67 -14.84 0.02
N LEU A 99 3.16 -14.35 -1.12
CA LEU A 99 3.34 -12.98 -1.58
C LEU A 99 2.46 -12.02 -0.76
N VAL A 100 1.21 -12.38 -0.43
CA VAL A 100 0.31 -11.63 0.46
C VAL A 100 0.94 -11.45 1.84
N ASP A 101 1.40 -12.54 2.48
CA ASP A 101 2.09 -12.50 3.76
C ASP A 101 3.33 -11.59 3.73
N LEU A 102 4.13 -11.69 2.66
CA LEU A 102 5.35 -10.89 2.49
C LEU A 102 5.04 -9.39 2.26
N LEU A 103 3.99 -9.06 1.50
CA LEU A 103 3.53 -7.69 1.29
C LEU A 103 3.04 -7.09 2.61
N ASN A 104 2.25 -7.84 3.38
CA ASN A 104 1.75 -7.42 4.69
C ASN A 104 2.91 -7.13 5.67
N ASP A 105 3.86 -8.05 5.83
CA ASP A 105 5.02 -7.88 6.72
C ASP A 105 6.00 -6.77 6.27
N LYS A 106 6.38 -6.72 4.99
CA LYS A 106 7.46 -5.84 4.51
C LYS A 106 6.99 -4.43 4.16
N LEU A 107 5.72 -4.25 3.83
CA LEU A 107 5.14 -2.96 3.45
C LEU A 107 4.18 -2.40 4.52
N GLY A 108 3.79 -3.20 5.53
CA GLY A 108 2.84 -2.78 6.56
C GLY A 108 1.38 -2.78 6.07
N LEU A 109 1.09 -3.60 5.05
CA LEU A 109 -0.26 -3.75 4.48
C LEU A 109 -1.09 -4.74 5.31
N CYS A 110 -2.40 -4.77 5.03
CA CYS A 110 -3.36 -5.62 5.73
C CYS A 110 -4.31 -6.29 4.72
N PHE A 111 -3.75 -6.90 3.68
CA PHE A 111 -4.48 -7.68 2.69
C PHE A 111 -5.24 -8.85 3.34
N ALA A 112 -6.50 -9.00 2.96
CA ALA A 112 -7.36 -10.11 3.35
C ALA A 112 -8.36 -10.48 2.22
N PRO A 113 -8.88 -11.72 2.20
CA PRO A 113 -9.86 -12.20 1.21
C PRO A 113 -11.09 -11.29 1.04
N TYR A 114 -11.28 -10.73 -0.17
CA TYR A 114 -12.42 -9.87 -0.46
C TYR A 114 -13.71 -10.69 -0.55
N ASN A 115 -14.69 -10.38 0.30
CA ASN A 115 -15.92 -11.17 0.50
C ASN A 115 -15.70 -12.68 0.77
N GLY A 116 -14.48 -13.09 1.16
CA GLY A 116 -14.11 -14.48 1.37
C GLY A 116 -13.52 -15.20 0.15
N ASP A 117 -13.34 -14.52 -1.00
CA ASP A 117 -12.55 -15.06 -2.11
C ASP A 117 -11.05 -14.95 -1.79
N SER A 118 -10.34 -16.08 -1.81
CA SER A 118 -8.90 -16.12 -1.55
C SER A 118 -8.05 -15.61 -2.72
N ALA A 119 -8.60 -15.48 -3.94
CA ALA A 119 -7.90 -15.00 -5.13
C ALA A 119 -7.96 -13.48 -5.33
N ASP A 120 -8.88 -12.79 -4.64
CA ASP A 120 -8.98 -11.32 -4.58
C ASP A 120 -8.61 -10.85 -3.17
N GLN A 121 -7.45 -10.23 -3.03
CA GLN A 121 -6.88 -9.86 -1.74
C GLN A 121 -6.93 -8.33 -1.59
N TYR A 122 -7.74 -7.85 -0.65
CA TYR A 122 -8.10 -6.44 -0.51
C TYR A 122 -7.58 -5.84 0.79
N CYS A 123 -7.17 -4.57 0.74
CA CYS A 123 -7.08 -3.71 1.93
C CYS A 123 -7.45 -2.25 1.60
N ARG A 124 -7.41 -1.39 2.62
CA ARG A 124 -7.57 0.07 2.44
C ARG A 124 -6.27 0.79 2.75
N LEU A 125 -5.84 1.65 1.83
CA LEU A 125 -4.63 2.44 1.95
C LEU A 125 -4.94 3.91 1.65
N LEU A 126 -4.70 4.80 2.63
CA LEU A 126 -5.04 6.23 2.56
C LEU A 126 -6.53 6.53 2.21
N GLY A 127 -7.43 5.59 2.51
CA GLY A 127 -8.86 5.68 2.19
C GLY A 127 -9.25 5.10 0.83
N MET A 128 -8.29 4.90 -0.07
CA MET A 128 -8.47 4.22 -1.35
C MET A 128 -8.56 2.70 -1.17
N GLU A 129 -9.18 2.04 -2.15
CA GLU A 129 -9.20 0.58 -2.26
C GLU A 129 -7.88 0.12 -2.88
N LEU A 130 -7.23 -0.88 -2.28
CA LEU A 130 -6.01 -1.52 -2.79
C LEU A 130 -6.26 -3.02 -2.88
N SER A 131 -6.30 -3.56 -4.10
CA SER A 131 -6.46 -5.00 -4.36
C SER A 131 -5.20 -5.60 -4.97
N LEU A 132 -5.00 -6.89 -4.71
CA LEU A 132 -3.94 -7.72 -5.27
C LEU A 132 -4.59 -8.96 -5.92
N HIS A 133 -4.19 -9.27 -7.14
CA HIS A 133 -4.76 -10.33 -7.97
C HIS A 133 -3.67 -11.23 -8.58
N SER A 134 -3.92 -12.53 -8.61
CA SER A 134 -3.11 -13.53 -9.36
C SER A 134 -3.66 -13.83 -10.77
N CYS A 135 -4.78 -13.22 -11.15
CA CYS A 135 -5.36 -13.29 -12.48
C CYS A 135 -6.13 -12.00 -12.73
N HIS A 136 -5.57 -11.09 -13.54
CA HIS A 136 -6.15 -9.77 -13.82
C HIS A 136 -7.07 -9.75 -15.05
N GLY A 137 -6.98 -10.76 -15.92
CA GLY A 137 -7.87 -10.91 -17.10
C GLY A 137 -7.68 -9.85 -18.19
N LEU A 138 -6.67 -8.98 -18.08
CA LEU A 138 -6.38 -7.93 -19.05
C LEU A 138 -5.92 -8.55 -20.38
N VAL A 139 -6.41 -7.99 -21.49
CA VAL A 139 -6.06 -8.40 -22.85
C VAL A 139 -4.94 -7.50 -23.36
N ASN A 140 -3.89 -8.07 -23.93
CA ASN A 140 -2.77 -7.30 -24.46
C ASN A 140 -3.22 -6.29 -25.54
N ASP A 141 -2.70 -5.07 -25.46
CA ASP A 141 -2.74 -4.12 -26.57
C ASP A 141 -1.34 -3.99 -27.24
N GLY A 142 -1.22 -3.10 -28.22
CA GLY A 142 0.02 -2.94 -28.99
C GLY A 142 1.20 -2.38 -28.20
N GLU A 143 0.95 -1.64 -27.12
CA GLU A 143 1.95 -1.12 -26.20
C GLU A 143 2.09 -2.02 -24.96
N CYS A 144 0.97 -2.47 -24.38
CA CYS A 144 0.93 -3.20 -23.11
C CYS A 144 0.70 -4.71 -23.29
N ARG A 145 1.75 -5.49 -23.00
CA ARG A 145 1.68 -6.95 -22.84
C ARG A 145 1.42 -7.27 -21.37
N PHE A 146 0.17 -7.46 -21.00
CA PHE A 146 -0.21 -7.82 -19.64
C PHE A 146 0.08 -9.30 -19.34
N GLU A 147 0.13 -10.16 -20.35
CA GLU A 147 0.46 -11.60 -20.21
C GLU A 147 1.90 -11.88 -19.74
N ASP A 148 2.81 -10.89 -19.89
CA ASP A 148 4.19 -10.98 -19.40
C ASP A 148 4.27 -10.89 -17.84
N TYR A 149 3.16 -10.72 -17.13
CA TYR A 149 3.10 -10.50 -15.67
C TYR A 149 2.13 -11.42 -14.93
N ALA A 150 2.63 -12.12 -13.90
CA ALA A 150 1.86 -13.07 -13.09
C ALA A 150 0.98 -12.42 -12.00
N TYR A 151 1.25 -11.17 -11.60
CA TYR A 151 0.55 -10.49 -10.51
C TYR A 151 0.21 -9.04 -10.87
N GLN A 152 -0.96 -8.59 -10.40
CA GLN A 152 -1.40 -7.18 -10.45
C GLN A 152 -1.68 -6.70 -9.04
N ILE A 153 -1.14 -5.55 -8.66
CA ILE A 153 -1.60 -4.77 -7.51
C ILE A 153 -2.21 -3.49 -8.04
N GLU A 154 -3.47 -3.21 -7.72
CA GLU A 154 -4.20 -2.04 -8.21
C GLU A 154 -4.72 -1.18 -7.07
N THR A 155 -4.77 0.13 -7.31
CA THR A 155 -5.59 1.06 -6.54
C THR A 155 -6.80 1.45 -7.35
N ARG A 156 -7.96 1.60 -6.72
CA ARG A 156 -9.22 1.98 -7.36
C ARG A 156 -9.86 3.18 -6.68
N THR A 157 -10.32 4.15 -7.47
CA THR A 157 -11.07 5.33 -7.01
C THR A 157 -12.34 5.53 -7.87
N PRO A 158 -13.49 5.92 -7.28
CA PRO A 158 -14.63 6.39 -8.05
C PRO A 158 -14.28 7.66 -8.87
N VAL A 159 -14.81 7.81 -10.08
CA VAL A 159 -14.56 9.00 -10.94
C VAL A 159 -14.94 10.33 -10.28
N CYS A 160 -15.89 10.34 -9.35
CA CYS A 160 -16.26 11.53 -8.58
C CYS A 160 -15.17 11.99 -7.59
N ASP A 161 -14.26 11.10 -7.20
CA ASP A 161 -13.14 11.39 -6.30
C ASP A 161 -11.87 11.72 -7.11
N GLY A 162 -12.04 12.29 -8.32
CA GLY A 162 -11.00 12.48 -9.33
C GLY A 162 -9.80 13.30 -8.88
N ASP A 163 -9.98 14.21 -7.93
CA ASP A 163 -8.90 14.99 -7.31
C ASP A 163 -7.83 14.09 -6.65
N LEU A 164 -8.19 12.86 -6.26
CA LEU A 164 -7.28 11.90 -5.63
C LEU A 164 -6.37 11.17 -6.63
N ARG A 165 -6.61 11.24 -7.95
CA ARG A 165 -5.83 10.52 -8.99
C ARG A 165 -4.33 10.79 -8.89
N VAL A 166 -3.94 12.04 -8.61
CA VAL A 166 -2.53 12.44 -8.46
C VAL A 166 -1.87 11.69 -7.28
N VAL A 167 -2.59 11.58 -6.16
CA VAL A 167 -2.14 10.85 -4.97
C VAL A 167 -2.13 9.33 -5.21
N GLN A 168 -3.14 8.81 -5.92
CA GLN A 168 -3.27 7.40 -6.31
C GLN A 168 -2.06 6.94 -7.16
N VAL A 169 -1.67 7.75 -8.15
CA VAL A 169 -0.53 7.51 -9.04
C VAL A 169 0.79 7.54 -8.29
N GLU A 170 1.01 8.55 -7.45
CA GLU A 170 2.24 8.67 -6.66
C GLU A 170 2.36 7.55 -5.62
N LEU A 171 1.25 7.16 -5.01
CA LEU A 171 1.18 6.00 -4.11
C LEU A 171 1.61 4.73 -4.84
N MET A 172 1.07 4.44 -6.02
CA MET A 172 1.42 3.24 -6.77
C MET A 172 2.87 3.26 -7.28
N ALA A 173 3.39 4.41 -7.72
CA ALA A 173 4.79 4.57 -8.10
C ALA A 173 5.75 4.36 -6.92
N MET A 174 5.41 4.86 -5.72
CA MET A 174 6.16 4.60 -4.49
C MET A 174 6.02 3.14 -4.03
N LEU A 175 4.87 2.50 -4.26
CA LEU A 175 4.63 1.09 -3.94
C LEU A 175 5.52 0.19 -4.81
N ALA A 176 5.53 0.41 -6.13
CA ALA A 176 6.42 -0.27 -7.09
C ALA A 176 7.90 -0.10 -6.71
N TYR A 177 8.34 1.12 -6.38
CA TYR A 177 9.70 1.37 -5.89
C TYR A 177 10.01 0.60 -4.60
N THR A 178 9.06 0.55 -3.66
CA THR A 178 9.26 -0.15 -2.39
C THR A 178 9.28 -1.67 -2.58
N MET A 179 8.47 -2.21 -3.49
CA MET A 179 8.49 -3.61 -3.91
C MET A 179 9.82 -3.98 -4.58
N HIS A 180 10.32 -3.16 -5.50
CA HIS A 180 11.66 -3.33 -6.05
C HIS A 180 12.73 -3.33 -4.94
N ARG A 181 12.75 -2.31 -4.07
CA ARG A 181 13.80 -2.11 -3.06
C ARG A 181 13.75 -3.05 -1.85
N ARG A 182 12.58 -3.61 -1.49
CA ARG A 182 12.41 -4.49 -0.31
C ARG A 182 12.11 -5.95 -0.66
N LEU A 183 11.45 -6.21 -1.80
CA LEU A 183 11.00 -7.53 -2.21
C LEU A 183 11.78 -8.08 -3.41
N ASN A 184 12.73 -7.30 -3.95
CA ASN A 184 13.55 -7.65 -5.11
C ASN A 184 12.70 -7.95 -6.37
N VAL A 185 11.58 -7.22 -6.54
CA VAL A 185 10.82 -7.22 -7.80
C VAL A 185 11.69 -6.55 -8.87
N LEU A 186 12.10 -7.32 -9.87
CA LEU A 186 13.11 -6.88 -10.84
C LEU A 186 12.52 -6.13 -12.04
N SER A 187 11.27 -6.40 -12.41
CA SER A 187 10.56 -5.76 -13.50
C SER A 187 9.05 -5.62 -13.20
N GLY A 188 8.39 -4.73 -13.94
CA GLY A 188 6.95 -4.51 -13.85
C GLY A 188 6.46 -3.36 -14.72
N LEU A 189 5.16 -3.33 -15.01
CA LEU A 189 4.48 -2.29 -15.78
C LEU A 189 3.58 -1.47 -14.86
N LEU A 190 3.67 -0.14 -14.90
CA LEU A 190 2.76 0.77 -14.22
C LEU A 190 1.82 1.39 -15.27
N THR A 191 0.52 1.22 -15.09
CA THR A 191 -0.53 1.74 -15.97
C THR A 191 -1.50 2.66 -15.23
N PHE A 192 -2.30 3.40 -16.01
CA PHE A 192 -3.43 4.21 -15.57
C PHE A 192 -4.65 3.88 -16.44
N ASP A 193 -5.77 3.57 -15.79
CA ASP A 193 -7.05 3.15 -16.40
C ASP A 193 -6.90 2.01 -17.43
N VAL A 194 -5.92 1.12 -17.21
CA VAL A 194 -5.37 0.11 -18.14
C VAL A 194 -4.76 0.69 -19.44
N GLN A 195 -5.28 1.80 -19.96
CA GLN A 195 -5.02 2.34 -21.30
C GLN A 195 -3.72 3.13 -21.44
N CYS A 196 -3.13 3.64 -20.36
CA CYS A 196 -1.97 4.53 -20.42
C CYS A 196 -0.75 3.93 -19.69
N ALA A 197 0.31 3.63 -20.43
CA ALA A 197 1.57 3.13 -19.88
C ALA A 197 2.40 4.27 -19.23
N LEU A 198 2.41 4.30 -17.90
CA LEU A 198 3.10 5.32 -17.11
C LEU A 198 4.62 5.04 -16.98
N ALA A 199 5.00 3.79 -16.77
CA ALA A 199 6.40 3.36 -16.70
C ALA A 199 6.53 1.85 -16.97
N ARG A 200 7.64 1.43 -17.57
CA ARG A 200 8.02 0.02 -17.73
C ARG A 200 9.36 -0.21 -17.08
N TYR A 201 9.33 -0.83 -15.92
CA TYR A 201 10.50 -0.99 -15.06
C TYR A 201 11.28 -2.25 -15.42
N ARG A 202 12.60 -2.10 -15.47
CA ARG A 202 13.56 -3.20 -15.38
C ARG A 202 14.69 -2.88 -14.42
N THR A 203 15.37 -3.92 -13.95
CA THR A 203 16.63 -3.80 -13.22
C THR A 203 17.79 -4.07 -14.18
N THR A 204 18.75 -3.16 -14.24
CA THR A 204 19.99 -3.25 -15.00
C THR A 204 21.18 -3.38 -14.04
N GLU A 205 22.38 -3.62 -14.57
CA GLU A 205 23.63 -3.56 -13.79
C GLU A 205 23.86 -2.21 -13.07
N THR A 206 23.26 -1.14 -13.60
CA THR A 206 23.38 0.23 -13.08
C THR A 206 22.26 0.64 -12.12
N GLY A 207 21.21 -0.17 -11.94
CA GLY A 207 20.11 0.11 -11.00
C GLY A 207 18.72 -0.15 -11.58
N TRP A 208 17.73 0.64 -11.16
CA TRP A 208 16.35 0.54 -11.64
C TRP A 208 16.13 1.54 -12.79
N TYR A 209 15.46 1.13 -13.86
CA TYR A 209 15.39 1.87 -15.12
C TYR A 209 13.97 1.80 -15.71
N ASP A 210 13.44 2.93 -16.16
CA ASP A 210 12.20 3.00 -16.92
C ASP A 210 12.50 3.00 -18.42
N GLU A 211 12.04 1.95 -19.09
CA GLU A 211 12.20 1.77 -20.54
C GLU A 211 11.39 2.79 -21.35
N LEU A 212 10.20 3.19 -20.87
CA LEU A 212 9.32 4.09 -21.62
C LEU A 212 9.87 5.52 -21.67
N SER A 213 10.58 5.94 -20.61
CA SER A 213 11.23 7.25 -20.52
C SER A 213 12.74 7.20 -20.77
N CYS A 214 13.27 6.01 -21.10
CA CYS A 214 14.70 5.75 -21.36
C CYS A 214 15.65 6.30 -20.28
N SER A 215 15.25 6.23 -18.99
CA SER A 215 15.97 6.90 -17.89
C SER A 215 16.10 6.05 -16.61
N PRO A 216 17.17 6.25 -15.80
CA PRO A 216 17.29 5.64 -14.47
C PRO A 216 16.24 6.20 -13.50
N VAL A 217 15.51 5.31 -12.82
CA VAL A 217 14.41 5.69 -11.92
C VAL A 217 14.97 6.36 -10.67
N THR A 218 14.86 7.69 -10.64
CA THR A 218 15.40 8.54 -9.58
C THR A 218 14.26 9.34 -8.94
N PHE A 219 14.01 9.15 -7.65
CA PHE A 219 12.99 9.90 -6.92
C PHE A 219 13.60 11.20 -6.34
N PRO A 220 12.90 12.34 -6.39
CA PRO A 220 11.50 12.52 -6.83
C PRO A 220 11.30 12.72 -8.34
N GLN A 221 12.35 12.85 -9.15
CA GLN A 221 12.26 13.24 -10.57
C GLN A 221 11.34 12.33 -11.39
N HIS A 222 11.36 11.02 -11.13
CA HIS A 222 10.53 10.03 -11.81
C HIS A 222 9.01 10.26 -11.63
N LEU A 223 8.59 10.82 -10.48
CA LEU A 223 7.18 11.18 -10.28
C LEU A 223 6.75 12.33 -11.19
N VAL A 224 7.65 13.26 -11.52
CA VAL A 224 7.38 14.31 -12.52
C VAL A 224 7.19 13.68 -13.90
N THR A 225 8.10 12.78 -14.28
CA THR A 225 8.02 12.05 -15.57
C THR A 225 6.75 11.19 -15.71
N ILE A 226 6.24 10.62 -14.61
CA ILE A 226 4.95 9.93 -14.60
C ILE A 226 3.78 10.91 -14.75
N ARG A 227 3.71 11.98 -13.94
CA ARG A 227 2.63 12.98 -14.03
C ARG A 227 2.53 13.57 -15.44
N ASP A 228 3.67 13.93 -16.04
CA ASP A 228 3.81 14.41 -17.41
C ASP A 228 3.12 13.52 -18.46
N ARG A 229 3.07 12.19 -18.26
CA ARG A 229 2.40 11.26 -19.18
C ARG A 229 0.88 11.34 -19.08
N ILE A 230 0.35 11.47 -17.87
CA ILE A 230 -1.09 11.59 -17.60
C ILE A 230 -1.62 12.88 -18.21
N THR A 231 -0.88 13.99 -18.05
CA THR A 231 -1.12 15.27 -18.73
C THR A 231 -1.19 15.09 -20.26
N ARG A 232 -0.17 14.47 -20.86
CA ARG A 232 -0.10 14.26 -22.33
C ARG A 232 -1.17 13.30 -22.86
N ALA A 233 -1.63 12.36 -22.05
CA ALA A 233 -2.71 11.44 -22.37
C ALA A 233 -4.11 12.05 -22.18
N GLY A 234 -4.21 13.31 -21.72
CA GLY A 234 -5.47 14.05 -21.63
C GLY A 234 -6.33 13.73 -20.41
N TRP A 235 -5.73 13.19 -19.34
CA TRP A 235 -6.45 12.75 -18.12
C TRP A 235 -6.46 13.78 -16.98
N GLU A 236 -5.95 15.00 -17.23
CA GLU A 236 -6.20 16.16 -16.37
C GLU A 236 -7.69 16.56 -16.41
N ALA A 237 -8.19 17.07 -15.29
CA ALA A 237 -9.58 17.49 -15.08
C ALA A 237 -9.65 18.93 -14.57
#